data_AF-A0A958D0F4-F1
#
_entry.id   AF-A0A958D0F4-F1
#
_cell.length_a   1.000
_cell.length_b   1.000
_cell.length_c   1.000
_cell.angle_alpha   90.00
_cell.angle_beta   90.00
_cell.angle_gamma   90.00
#
_symmetry.space_group_name_H-M   'P 1'
#
loop_
_entity.id
_entity.type
_entity.pdbx_description
1 polymer ?
#
loop_
_entity_poly.entity_id
_entity_poly.type
_entity_poly.pdbx_seq_one_letter_code
_entity_poly.pdbx_strand_id
1 'polypeptide(L)'
;MLDLTVKEEARIAQLEATIERGMQTFVEVGLALMEIRDARLYRAEFGTFEEYCRERWGMASSRARQLIAAADTVRNLETVTMVTVFPATERQARPLAALPPAQQREAWERVLETAPDGKITAAHVQAVVGRMAEPNDENDDEPEPFHYEVYDEGGGQFSLTVGPDEEIAVAKVPHVSQNSGENEWYTPQPFIEAARLVMGAIDLDPASSDVANTVVDAAAYFTAQDDGLSQDWYGRVWMNPPYAQPLVSQFCAKLRDEYDAGNVTDAIMLVNNATETAWFQRIIGAASAVCFPLARVKFWAPDRVAAPLQGQAVVYLGDNPAAFIREFAAFGWCARVV
;
A
#
# COMPACT_ATOMS: atom_id res chain seq x y z
N MET A 1 27.71 -31.26 8.20
CA MET A 1 27.78 -29.91 7.60
C MET A 1 27.61 -30.07 6.10
N LEU A 2 27.02 -29.07 5.44
CA LEU A 2 26.85 -29.06 3.98
C LEU A 2 28.01 -28.25 3.39
N ASP A 3 28.72 -28.81 2.41
CA ASP A 3 29.83 -28.12 1.78
C ASP A 3 29.35 -26.90 0.98
N LEU A 4 30.21 -25.88 0.91
CA LEU A 4 30.02 -24.73 0.03
C LEU A 4 30.54 -25.08 -1.38
N THR A 5 29.96 -24.47 -2.40
CA THR A 5 30.57 -24.45 -3.73
C THR A 5 31.78 -23.51 -3.75
N VAL A 6 32.71 -23.71 -4.69
CA VAL A 6 33.86 -22.80 -4.90
C VAL A 6 33.43 -21.32 -5.04
N LYS A 7 32.26 -21.07 -5.65
CA LYS A 7 31.69 -19.72 -5.77
C LYS A 7 31.26 -19.16 -4.42
N GLU A 8 30.63 -19.97 -3.58
CA GLU A 8 30.19 -19.58 -2.24
C GLU A 8 31.38 -19.37 -1.29
N GLU A 9 32.42 -20.19 -1.39
CA GLU A 9 33.68 -20.00 -0.65
C GLU A 9 34.35 -18.66 -0.99
N ALA A 10 34.45 -18.36 -2.29
CA ALA A 10 34.97 -17.06 -2.74
C ALA A 10 34.08 -15.90 -2.26
N ARG A 11 32.75 -16.07 -2.27
CA ARG A 11 31.81 -15.03 -1.87
C ARG A 11 31.85 -14.77 -0.36
N ILE A 12 31.85 -15.80 0.49
CA ILE A 12 31.96 -15.60 1.93
C ILE A 12 33.28 -14.93 2.30
N ALA A 13 34.40 -15.32 1.69
CA ALA A 13 35.69 -14.67 1.92
C ALA A 13 35.65 -13.16 1.58
N GLN A 14 34.97 -12.78 0.50
CA GLN A 14 34.77 -11.37 0.13
C GLN A 14 33.89 -10.63 1.15
N LEU A 15 32.81 -11.26 1.61
CA LEU A 15 31.90 -10.66 2.59
C LEU A 15 32.57 -10.51 3.96
N GLU A 16 33.35 -11.50 4.40
CA GLU A 16 34.15 -11.43 5.62
C GLU A 16 35.20 -10.31 5.54
N ALA A 17 35.89 -10.16 4.41
CA ALA A 17 36.83 -9.06 4.20
C ALA A 17 36.15 -7.67 4.27
N THR A 18 34.87 -7.57 3.89
CA THR A 18 34.07 -6.34 4.08
C THR A 18 33.76 -6.10 5.56
N ILE A 19 33.37 -7.14 6.31
CA ILE A 19 33.12 -7.04 7.75
C ILE A 19 34.40 -6.64 8.51
N GLU A 20 35.56 -7.17 8.11
CA GLU A 20 36.86 -6.89 8.71
C GLU A 20 37.39 -5.48 8.42
N ARG A 21 37.23 -4.97 7.19
CA ARG A 21 37.66 -3.61 6.80
C ARG A 21 36.96 -2.50 7.57
N GLY A 22 35.80 -2.80 8.17
CA GLY A 22 35.45 -2.15 9.41
C GLY A 22 33.96 -1.90 9.59
N MET A 23 33.55 -2.06 10.85
CA MET A 23 32.28 -1.62 11.41
C MET A 23 32.01 -0.10 11.30
N GLN A 24 32.91 0.67 10.69
CA GLN A 24 32.76 2.10 10.42
C GLN A 24 31.84 2.38 9.23
N THR A 25 31.67 1.43 8.30
CA THR A 25 30.66 1.46 7.23
C THR A 25 29.53 0.50 7.58
N PHE A 26 28.74 0.86 8.59
CA PHE A 26 27.70 -0.03 9.15
C PHE A 26 26.72 -0.60 8.10
N VAL A 27 26.50 0.13 7.00
CA VAL A 27 25.68 -0.30 5.86
C VAL A 27 26.33 -1.50 5.16
N GLU A 28 27.60 -1.38 4.76
CA GLU A 28 28.32 -2.48 4.08
C GLU A 28 28.41 -3.72 4.96
N VAL A 29 28.71 -3.53 6.25
CA VAL A 29 28.77 -4.63 7.22
C VAL A 29 27.41 -5.28 7.42
N GLY A 30 26.34 -4.50 7.55
CA GLY A 30 24.99 -5.01 7.70
C GLY A 30 24.50 -5.77 6.46
N LEU A 31 24.78 -5.26 5.25
CA LEU A 31 24.46 -5.94 3.98
C LEU A 31 25.27 -7.24 3.83
N ALA A 32 26.56 -7.24 4.21
CA ALA A 32 27.39 -8.44 4.16
C ALA A 32 26.87 -9.52 5.13
N LEU A 33 26.54 -9.13 6.37
CA LEU A 33 25.93 -10.03 7.35
C LEU A 33 24.58 -10.56 6.89
N MET A 34 23.76 -9.72 6.23
CA MET A 34 22.47 -10.11 5.65
C MET A 34 22.65 -11.20 4.58
N GLU A 35 23.58 -11.00 3.65
CA GLU A 35 23.84 -11.95 2.58
C GLU A 35 24.40 -13.28 3.11
N ILE A 36 25.35 -13.25 4.05
CA ILE A 36 25.87 -14.45 4.70
C ILE A 36 24.75 -15.24 5.38
N ARG A 37 23.82 -14.55 6.04
CA ARG A 37 22.67 -15.16 6.71
C ARG A 37 21.72 -15.81 5.70
N ASP A 38 21.27 -15.05 4.71
CA ASP A 38 20.19 -15.44 3.80
C ASP A 38 20.64 -16.55 2.82
N ALA A 39 21.89 -16.48 2.35
CA ALA A 39 22.50 -17.54 1.54
C ALA A 39 23.10 -18.69 2.38
N ARG A 40 23.00 -18.61 3.72
CA ARG A 40 23.54 -19.60 4.67
C ARG A 40 24.99 -19.95 4.39
N LEU A 41 25.83 -18.94 4.11
CA LEU A 41 27.23 -19.18 3.71
C LEU A 41 28.09 -19.70 4.88
N TYR A 42 27.64 -19.53 6.12
CA TYR A 42 28.32 -20.02 7.32
C TYR A 42 28.18 -21.55 7.54
N ARG A 43 27.33 -22.23 6.77
CA ARG A 43 26.88 -23.62 7.04
C ARG A 43 27.96 -24.71 6.97
N ALA A 44 29.11 -24.40 6.36
CA ALA A 44 30.24 -25.32 6.27
C ALA A 44 30.95 -25.49 7.62
N GLU A 45 31.01 -24.44 8.44
CA GLU A 45 31.75 -24.43 9.71
C GLU A 45 30.84 -24.27 10.93
N PHE A 46 29.68 -23.63 10.78
CA PHE A 46 28.79 -23.27 11.90
C PHE A 46 27.38 -23.81 11.69
N GLY A 47 26.73 -24.24 12.78
CA GLY A 47 25.37 -24.77 12.75
C GLY A 47 24.30 -23.68 12.60
N THR A 48 24.58 -22.48 13.13
CA THR A 48 23.66 -21.32 13.13
C THR A 48 24.37 -20.02 12.77
N PHE A 49 23.62 -19.05 12.26
CA PHE A 49 24.15 -17.73 11.96
C PHE A 49 24.61 -17.02 13.25
N GLU A 50 23.89 -17.23 14.35
CA GLU A 50 24.22 -16.68 15.66
C GLU A 50 25.54 -17.22 16.21
N GLU A 51 25.80 -18.52 16.02
CA GLU A 51 27.08 -19.15 16.34
C GLU A 51 28.20 -18.57 15.49
N TYR A 52 28.01 -18.47 14.16
CA TYR A 52 28.95 -17.82 13.27
C TYR A 52 29.31 -16.40 13.72
N CYS A 53 28.32 -15.54 14.01
CA CYS A 53 28.56 -14.18 14.48
C CYS A 53 29.36 -14.14 15.80
N ARG A 54 29.07 -15.05 16.74
CA ARG A 54 29.73 -15.09 18.04
C ARG A 54 31.17 -15.61 17.92
N GLU A 55 31.36 -16.73 17.25
CA GLU A 55 32.67 -17.41 17.19
C GLU A 55 33.63 -16.69 16.21
N ARG A 56 33.14 -16.25 15.04
CA ARG A 56 33.98 -15.60 14.03
C ARG A 56 34.29 -14.13 14.34
N TRP A 57 33.30 -13.39 14.86
CA TRP A 57 33.37 -11.94 14.99
C TRP A 57 33.31 -11.43 16.43
N GLY A 58 33.17 -12.31 17.43
CA GLY A 58 32.94 -11.89 18.82
C GLY A 58 31.66 -11.07 19.00
N MET A 59 30.73 -11.16 18.06
CA MET A 59 29.58 -10.28 17.95
C MET A 59 28.34 -10.92 18.57
N ALA A 60 27.69 -10.20 19.50
CA ALA A 60 26.40 -10.61 20.03
C ALA A 60 25.35 -10.67 18.89
N SER A 61 24.50 -11.70 18.89
CA SER A 61 23.48 -11.86 17.85
C SER A 61 22.53 -10.66 17.73
N SER A 62 22.24 -10.00 18.85
CA SER A 62 21.47 -8.74 18.88
C SER A 62 22.16 -7.63 18.08
N ARG A 63 23.48 -7.50 18.20
CA ARG A 63 24.28 -6.51 17.47
C ARG A 63 24.31 -6.81 15.96
N ALA A 64 24.43 -8.08 15.58
CA ALA A 64 24.37 -8.50 14.18
C ALA A 64 23.00 -8.17 13.55
N ARG A 65 21.91 -8.48 14.26
CA ARG A 65 20.55 -8.14 13.83
C ARG A 65 20.33 -6.63 13.72
N GLN A 66 20.86 -5.84 14.65
CA GLN A 66 20.81 -4.37 14.59
C GLN A 66 21.53 -3.81 13.36
N LEU A 67 22.73 -4.33 13.04
CA LEU A 67 23.47 -3.93 11.85
C LEU A 67 22.72 -4.27 10.57
N ILE A 68 22.18 -5.48 10.49
CA ILE A 68 21.37 -5.92 9.34
C ILE A 68 20.14 -5.02 9.17
N ALA A 69 19.39 -4.77 10.25
CA ALA A 69 18.18 -3.96 10.19
C ALA A 69 18.48 -2.50 9.79
N ALA A 70 19.52 -1.90 10.36
CA ALA A 70 19.93 -0.53 10.01
C ALA A 70 20.41 -0.42 8.55
N ALA A 71 21.16 -1.40 8.05
CA ALA A 71 21.61 -1.42 6.67
C ALA A 71 20.44 -1.64 5.69
N ASP A 72 19.49 -2.50 6.06
CA ASP A 72 18.26 -2.72 5.27
C ASP A 72 17.42 -1.45 5.17
N THR A 73 17.28 -0.71 6.26
CA THR A 73 16.64 0.61 6.25
C THR A 73 17.32 1.57 5.28
N VAL A 74 18.66 1.68 5.31
CA VAL A 74 19.38 2.57 4.38
C VAL A 74 19.15 2.14 2.93
N ARG A 75 19.24 0.84 2.62
CA ARG A 75 18.92 0.29 1.30
C ARG A 75 17.49 0.65 0.87
N ASN A 76 16.52 0.53 1.76
CA ASN A 76 15.13 0.91 1.49
C ASN A 76 14.99 2.40 1.14
N LEU A 77 15.75 3.29 1.80
CA LEU A 77 15.80 4.71 1.44
C LEU A 77 16.43 4.92 0.04
N GLU A 78 17.52 4.22 -0.28
CA GLU A 78 18.24 4.35 -1.57
C GLU A 78 17.40 3.88 -2.78
N THR A 79 16.54 2.88 -2.63
CA THR A 79 15.94 2.19 -3.78
C THR A 79 14.80 2.97 -4.44
N VAL A 80 14.21 3.96 -3.76
CA VAL A 80 12.93 4.57 -4.18
C VAL A 80 12.91 6.10 -4.11
N THR A 81 13.91 6.75 -3.52
CA THR A 81 13.81 8.18 -3.22
C THR A 81 14.86 9.03 -3.96
N MET A 82 14.49 10.25 -4.35
CA MET A 82 15.42 11.31 -4.79
C MET A 82 16.24 11.90 -3.62
N VAL A 83 16.27 11.23 -2.47
CA VAL A 83 16.97 11.69 -1.27
C VAL A 83 18.48 11.56 -1.47
N THR A 84 19.20 12.66 -1.27
CA THR A 84 20.66 12.72 -1.40
C THR A 84 21.40 12.63 -0.06
N VAL A 85 20.66 12.59 1.06
CA VAL A 85 21.19 12.57 2.42
C VAL A 85 20.67 11.34 3.16
N PHE A 86 21.57 10.43 3.52
CA PHE A 86 21.25 9.17 4.19
C PHE A 86 21.71 9.15 5.66
N PRO A 87 21.19 8.24 6.49
CA PRO A 87 21.70 8.03 7.84
C PRO A 87 23.21 7.74 7.82
N ALA A 88 24.00 8.67 8.35
CA ALA A 88 25.45 8.56 8.42
C ALA A 88 25.94 7.54 9.46
N THR A 89 25.08 7.18 10.43
CA THR A 89 25.41 6.26 11.52
C THR A 89 24.29 5.26 11.75
N GLU A 90 24.65 4.07 12.22
CA GLU A 90 23.68 3.03 12.61
C GLU A 90 22.68 3.54 13.66
N ARG A 91 23.10 4.44 14.56
CA ARG A 91 22.22 5.04 15.58
C ARG A 91 21.14 5.94 14.98
N GLN A 92 21.38 6.57 13.83
CA GLN A 92 20.35 7.34 13.12
C GLN A 92 19.41 6.42 12.36
N ALA A 93 19.90 5.31 11.79
CA ALA A 93 19.06 4.36 11.06
C ALA A 93 18.21 3.47 11.99
N ARG A 94 18.70 3.18 13.20
CA ARG A 94 18.07 2.23 14.12
C ARG A 94 16.61 2.56 14.50
N PRO A 95 16.22 3.80 14.82
CA PRO A 95 14.82 4.12 15.15
C PRO A 95 13.88 3.85 13.97
N LEU A 96 14.35 4.13 12.75
CA LEU A 96 13.58 3.88 11.53
C LEU A 96 13.33 2.38 11.32
N ALA A 97 14.27 1.50 11.68
CA ALA A 97 14.10 0.06 11.53
C ALA A 97 12.92 -0.53 12.32
N ALA A 98 12.37 0.21 13.30
CA ALA A 98 11.15 -0.16 14.01
C ALA A 98 9.86 0.12 13.21
N LEU A 99 9.96 0.95 12.16
CA LEU A 99 8.84 1.32 11.29
C LEU A 99 8.73 0.38 10.09
N PRO A 100 7.51 0.18 9.55
CA PRO A 100 7.32 -0.43 8.24
C PRO A 100 8.09 0.30 7.13
N PRO A 101 8.52 -0.37 6.05
CA PRO A 101 9.33 0.23 4.99
C PRO A 101 8.80 1.53 4.36
N ALA A 102 7.48 1.76 4.31
CA ALA A 102 6.95 3.05 3.83
C ALA A 102 7.21 4.16 4.83
N GLN A 103 6.87 3.91 6.09
CA GLN A 103 6.99 4.89 7.17
C GLN A 103 8.45 5.21 7.47
N GLN A 104 9.39 4.30 7.18
CA GLN A 104 10.82 4.61 7.22
C GLN A 104 11.18 5.80 6.32
N ARG A 105 10.57 5.89 5.13
CA ARG A 105 10.81 6.97 4.17
C ARG A 105 10.16 8.27 4.64
N GLU A 106 8.88 8.21 4.98
CA GLU A 106 8.12 9.38 5.48
C GLU A 106 8.79 9.96 6.75
N ALA A 107 9.20 9.10 7.68
CA ALA A 107 9.95 9.51 8.86
C ALA A 107 11.28 10.14 8.49
N TRP A 108 11.98 9.61 7.48
CA TRP A 108 13.24 10.17 7.04
C TRP A 108 13.06 11.53 6.34
N GLU A 109 12.06 11.68 5.47
CA GLU A 109 11.68 12.96 4.86
C GLU A 109 11.37 14.00 5.93
N ARG A 110 10.56 13.63 6.93
CA ARG A 110 10.24 14.53 8.05
C ARG A 110 11.45 14.84 8.93
N VAL A 111 12.39 13.91 9.08
CA VAL A 111 13.70 14.17 9.72
C VAL A 111 14.48 15.23 8.95
N LEU A 112 14.52 15.15 7.61
CA LEU A 112 15.21 16.12 6.76
C LEU A 112 14.56 17.51 6.85
N GLU A 113 13.23 17.58 6.86
CA GLU A 113 12.46 18.83 6.99
C GLU A 113 12.65 19.51 8.36
N THR A 114 12.68 18.72 9.43
CA THR A 114 12.63 19.23 10.81
C THR A 114 14.01 19.30 11.48
N ALA A 115 15.09 18.95 10.76
CA ALA A 115 16.44 18.91 11.31
C ALA A 115 16.87 20.31 11.81
N PRO A 116 17.11 20.50 13.12
CA PRO A 116 17.54 21.80 13.65
C PRO A 116 18.92 22.15 13.10
N ASP A 117 19.03 23.31 12.45
CA ASP A 117 20.25 23.79 11.77
C ASP A 117 20.83 22.78 10.75
N GLY A 118 20.00 21.92 10.16
CA GLY A 118 20.43 20.86 9.24
C GLY A 118 21.22 19.72 9.92
N LYS A 119 21.30 19.68 11.26
CA LYS A 119 22.00 18.64 12.01
C LYS A 119 21.07 17.48 12.33
N ILE A 120 21.24 16.38 11.60
CA ILE A 120 20.49 15.14 11.84
C ILE A 120 21.16 14.37 12.98
N THR A 121 20.58 14.40 14.18
CA THR A 121 21.08 13.60 15.33
C THR A 121 20.23 12.34 15.53
N ALA A 122 20.78 11.28 16.14
CA ALA A 122 19.99 10.09 16.46
C ALA A 122 18.80 10.38 17.39
N ALA A 123 18.93 11.35 18.30
CA ALA A 123 17.85 11.79 19.18
C ALA A 123 16.74 12.50 18.40
N HIS A 124 17.10 13.31 17.40
CA HIS A 124 16.12 13.93 16.50
C HIS A 124 15.35 12.89 15.70
N VAL A 125 16.05 11.91 15.11
CA VAL A 125 15.39 10.80 14.39
C VAL A 125 14.44 10.03 15.30
N GLN A 126 14.89 9.71 16.52
CA GLN A 126 14.05 9.03 17.51
C GLN A 126 12.81 9.84 17.87
N ALA A 127 12.91 11.17 17.99
CA ALA A 127 11.77 12.03 18.31
C ALA A 127 10.75 12.09 17.17
N VAL A 128 11.21 12.18 15.92
CA VAL A 128 10.33 12.15 14.74
C VAL A 128 9.61 10.81 14.64
N VAL A 129 10.34 9.70 14.75
CA VAL A 129 9.77 8.34 14.76
C VAL A 129 8.78 8.16 15.92
N GLY A 130 9.10 8.70 17.10
CA GLY A 130 8.23 8.65 18.28
C GLY A 130 6.89 9.34 18.04
N ARG A 131 6.90 10.56 17.48
CA ARG A 131 5.68 11.31 17.16
C ARG A 131 4.83 10.66 16.06
N MET A 132 5.45 9.93 15.14
CA MET A 132 4.72 9.15 14.14
C MET A 132 4.09 7.87 14.73
N ALA A 133 4.57 7.44 15.90
CA ALA A 133 4.07 6.28 16.62
C ALA A 133 3.08 6.65 17.75
N GLU A 134 2.97 7.93 18.10
CA GLU A 134 1.96 8.44 19.03
C GLU A 134 0.62 8.59 18.29
N PRO A 135 -0.51 8.08 18.82
CA PRO A 135 -1.83 8.46 18.34
C PRO A 135 -1.95 9.99 18.46
N ASN A 136 -2.28 10.65 17.36
CA ASN A 136 -2.25 12.10 17.29
C ASN A 136 -3.47 12.67 18.04
N ASP A 137 -3.26 13.20 19.26
CA ASP A 137 -4.30 13.68 20.19
C ASP A 137 -4.67 15.18 19.97
N GLU A 138 -4.26 15.79 18.85
CA GLU A 138 -4.50 17.21 18.57
C GLU A 138 -5.03 17.46 17.15
N ASN A 139 -6.32 17.17 16.98
CA ASN A 139 -7.37 17.90 16.24
C ASN A 139 -8.47 16.91 15.81
N ASP A 140 -9.17 16.35 16.80
CA ASP A 140 -10.42 15.62 16.57
C ASP A 140 -11.59 16.61 16.63
N ASP A 141 -11.99 17.10 15.45
CA ASP A 141 -13.43 17.27 15.19
C ASP A 141 -14.02 15.85 15.10
N GLU A 142 -14.11 15.15 16.24
CA GLU A 142 -14.81 13.88 16.35
C GLU A 142 -16.30 14.13 16.03
N PRO A 143 -16.87 13.49 14.99
CA PRO A 143 -18.30 13.62 14.72
C PRO A 143 -19.06 12.95 15.88
N GLU A 144 -20.09 13.63 16.40
CA GLU A 144 -20.93 13.06 17.46
C GLU A 144 -21.48 11.68 17.06
N PRO A 145 -21.60 10.74 18.01
CA PRO A 145 -22.07 9.39 17.73
C PRO A 145 -23.46 9.41 17.10
N PHE A 146 -23.59 8.74 15.95
CA PHE A 146 -24.85 8.65 15.22
C PHE A 146 -25.81 7.70 15.94
N HIS A 147 -27.01 8.18 16.22
CA HIS A 147 -28.10 7.38 16.75
C HIS A 147 -28.99 6.89 15.61
N TYR A 148 -29.11 5.57 15.48
CA TYR A 148 -30.03 4.94 14.52
C TYR A 148 -31.18 4.30 15.27
N GLU A 149 -32.40 4.55 14.79
CA GLU A 149 -33.55 3.75 15.17
C GLU A 149 -33.79 2.67 14.13
N VAL A 150 -33.71 1.42 14.58
CA VAL A 150 -33.86 0.25 13.72
C VAL A 150 -35.19 -0.39 14.04
N TYR A 151 -35.97 -0.67 13.00
CA TYR A 151 -37.24 -1.37 13.07
C TYR A 151 -37.06 -2.77 12.50
N ASP A 152 -37.41 -3.81 13.26
CA ASP A 152 -37.42 -5.17 12.74
C ASP A 152 -38.64 -5.42 11.82
N GLU A 153 -38.60 -6.52 11.05
CA GLU A 153 -39.68 -6.91 10.14
C GLU A 153 -41.03 -7.19 10.86
N GLY A 154 -41.03 -7.28 12.19
CA GLY A 154 -42.20 -7.43 13.05
C GLY A 154 -42.67 -6.13 13.74
N GLY A 155 -42.04 -4.99 13.48
CA GLY A 155 -42.37 -3.69 14.07
C GLY A 155 -41.74 -3.40 15.45
N GLY A 156 -40.76 -4.19 15.88
CA GLY A 156 -39.96 -3.93 17.07
C GLY A 156 -38.95 -2.81 16.83
N GLN A 157 -38.93 -1.79 17.70
CA GLN A 157 -38.06 -0.61 17.61
C GLN A 157 -36.93 -0.72 18.64
N PHE A 158 -35.68 -0.58 18.20
CA PHE A 158 -34.52 -0.53 19.08
C PHE A 158 -33.54 0.56 18.63
N SER A 159 -32.90 1.24 19.58
CA SER A 159 -31.88 2.25 19.30
C SER A 159 -30.49 1.62 19.35
N LEU A 160 -29.69 1.88 18.31
CA LEU A 160 -28.29 1.49 18.25
C LEU A 160 -27.42 2.74 18.42
N THR A 161 -26.55 2.73 19.43
CA THR A 161 -25.52 3.76 19.62
C THR A 161 -24.18 3.15 19.23
N VAL A 162 -23.54 3.71 18.21
CA VAL A 162 -22.22 3.27 17.74
C VAL A 162 -21.22 4.34 18.15
N GLY A 163 -20.30 3.99 19.06
CA GLY A 163 -19.15 4.84 19.40
C GLY A 163 -17.96 4.53 18.49
N PRO A 164 -16.99 5.46 18.34
CA PRO A 164 -15.79 5.20 17.57
C PRO A 164 -14.89 4.21 18.35
N ASP A 165 -14.58 3.11 17.69
CA ASP A 165 -13.49 2.16 17.97
C ASP A 165 -13.32 1.60 19.40
N GLU A 166 -13.97 0.44 19.65
CA GLU A 166 -13.37 -0.61 20.50
C GLU A 166 -13.11 -1.86 19.66
N GLU A 167 -11.88 -2.01 19.13
CA GLU A 167 -11.40 -3.29 18.61
C GLU A 167 -10.84 -4.18 19.73
N ILE A 168 -11.38 -5.40 19.82
CA ILE A 168 -10.74 -6.51 20.54
C ILE A 168 -9.53 -6.99 19.72
N ALA A 169 -8.32 -6.74 20.21
CA ALA A 169 -7.11 -7.33 19.65
C ALA A 169 -7.04 -8.85 19.90
N VAL A 170 -6.68 -9.65 18.88
CA VAL A 170 -5.53 -10.62 18.85
C VAL A 170 -5.32 -11.20 17.42
N ALA A 171 -4.20 -10.77 16.81
CA ALA A 171 -3.23 -11.45 15.94
C ALA A 171 -3.66 -12.31 14.72
N LYS A 172 -3.44 -11.77 13.51
CA LYS A 172 -2.28 -12.04 12.60
C LYS A 172 -2.52 -11.29 11.28
N VAL A 173 -1.83 -10.17 11.08
CA VAL A 173 -1.99 -9.32 9.89
C VAL A 173 -1.40 -10.02 8.66
N PRO A 174 -2.18 -10.29 7.60
CA PRO A 174 -1.64 -10.68 6.31
C PRO A 174 -0.84 -9.52 5.72
N HIS A 175 0.38 -9.82 5.32
CA HIS A 175 1.32 -8.90 4.68
C HIS A 175 0.73 -8.35 3.38
N VAL A 176 0.33 -7.08 3.36
CA VAL A 176 0.08 -6.31 2.14
C VAL A 176 1.35 -5.53 1.84
N SER A 177 2.17 -6.02 0.90
CA SER A 177 3.28 -5.25 0.37
C SER A 177 2.78 -4.03 -0.39
N GLN A 178 3.63 -3.01 -0.43
CA GLN A 178 3.32 -1.72 -1.02
C GLN A 178 3.35 -1.80 -2.54
N ASN A 179 2.27 -1.34 -3.18
CA ASN A 179 2.27 -1.00 -4.59
C ASN A 179 3.25 0.17 -4.79
N SER A 180 4.29 -0.07 -5.60
CA SER A 180 5.25 0.92 -6.08
C SER A 180 4.52 2.04 -6.80
N GLY A 181 4.77 3.30 -6.41
CA GLY A 181 4.13 4.53 -6.88
C GLY A 181 4.40 4.93 -8.33
N GLU A 182 4.36 3.98 -9.26
CA GLU A 182 4.16 4.23 -10.68
C GLU A 182 2.90 3.44 -11.08
N ASN A 183 1.80 4.18 -11.23
CA ASN A 183 0.42 3.72 -11.00
C ASN A 183 -0.34 3.32 -12.28
N GLU A 184 0.32 2.97 -13.37
CA GLU A 184 -0.38 2.56 -14.59
C GLU A 184 -0.66 1.05 -14.58
N TRP A 185 -1.71 0.66 -13.85
CA TRP A 185 -2.27 -0.69 -13.89
C TRP A 185 -3.46 -0.72 -14.83
N TYR A 186 -3.35 -1.44 -15.95
CA TYR A 186 -4.44 -1.48 -16.92
C TYR A 186 -5.46 -2.55 -16.58
N THR A 187 -6.74 -2.16 -16.67
CA THR A 187 -7.86 -3.06 -16.41
C THR A 187 -7.91 -4.15 -17.50
N PRO A 188 -8.12 -5.42 -17.15
CA PRO A 188 -8.35 -6.47 -18.13
C PRO A 188 -9.60 -6.20 -18.97
N GLN A 189 -9.49 -6.38 -20.29
CA GLN A 189 -10.58 -6.14 -21.26
C GLN A 189 -11.95 -6.72 -20.86
N PRO A 190 -12.07 -7.93 -20.28
CA PRO A 190 -13.37 -8.47 -19.88
C PRO A 190 -14.14 -7.61 -18.87
N PHE A 191 -13.44 -6.91 -17.95
CA PHE A 191 -14.09 -6.00 -17.00
C PHE A 191 -14.66 -4.77 -17.70
N ILE A 192 -13.94 -4.24 -18.70
CA ILE A 192 -14.39 -3.10 -19.51
C ILE A 192 -15.56 -3.49 -20.41
N GLU A 193 -15.52 -4.68 -21.02
CA GLU A 193 -16.65 -5.20 -21.81
C GLU A 193 -17.91 -5.33 -20.95
N ALA A 194 -17.79 -5.89 -19.74
CA ALA A 194 -18.90 -5.95 -18.79
C ALA A 194 -19.39 -4.55 -18.40
N ALA A 195 -18.49 -3.61 -18.13
CA ALA A 195 -18.86 -2.23 -17.81
C ALA A 195 -19.66 -1.56 -18.94
N ARG A 196 -19.26 -1.75 -20.20
CA ARG A 196 -19.98 -1.27 -21.37
C ARG A 196 -21.32 -1.98 -21.56
N LEU A 197 -21.44 -3.26 -21.21
CA LEU A 197 -22.74 -3.96 -21.23
C LEU A 197 -23.70 -3.45 -20.15
N VAL A 198 -23.18 -2.99 -19.00
CA VAL A 198 -23.98 -2.40 -17.91
C VAL A 198 -24.41 -0.97 -18.25
N MET A 199 -23.46 -0.11 -18.63
CA MET A 199 -23.69 1.33 -18.83
C MET A 199 -24.02 1.71 -20.29
N GLY A 200 -23.92 0.76 -21.22
CA GLY A 200 -24.11 0.95 -22.66
C GLY A 200 -22.86 1.50 -23.39
N ALA A 201 -22.15 2.47 -22.79
CA ALA A 201 -20.84 2.94 -23.21
C ALA A 201 -20.17 3.66 -22.02
N ILE A 202 -18.91 4.08 -22.21
CA ILE A 202 -18.15 4.85 -21.23
C ILE A 202 -17.94 6.25 -21.81
N ASP A 203 -18.49 7.27 -21.15
CA ASP A 203 -18.32 8.66 -21.57
C ASP A 203 -16.99 9.21 -21.05
N LEU A 204 -16.58 8.82 -19.85
CA LEU A 204 -15.39 9.35 -19.19
C LEU A 204 -14.60 8.29 -18.42
N ASP A 205 -13.28 8.33 -18.56
CA ASP A 205 -12.30 7.70 -17.66
C ASP A 205 -11.36 8.76 -17.04
N PRO A 206 -11.59 9.19 -15.79
CA PRO A 206 -10.87 10.32 -15.22
C PRO A 206 -9.48 9.97 -14.69
N ALA A 207 -9.07 8.70 -14.75
CA ALA A 207 -7.80 8.21 -14.23
C ALA A 207 -7.15 7.22 -15.21
N SER A 208 -6.78 7.72 -16.38
CA SER A 208 -6.39 6.89 -17.52
C SER A 208 -4.99 7.21 -18.06
N SER A 209 -4.66 6.57 -19.18
CA SER A 209 -3.53 6.91 -20.04
C SER A 209 -3.88 6.59 -21.49
N ASP A 210 -3.10 7.10 -22.45
CA ASP A 210 -3.33 6.81 -23.88
C ASP A 210 -3.36 5.30 -24.16
N VAL A 211 -2.52 4.53 -23.46
CA VAL A 211 -2.45 3.07 -23.58
C VAL A 211 -3.67 2.41 -22.94
N ALA A 212 -4.06 2.83 -21.73
CA ALA A 212 -5.24 2.30 -21.05
C ALA A 212 -6.51 2.51 -21.88
N ASN A 213 -6.66 3.70 -22.47
CA ASN A 213 -7.86 4.03 -23.23
C ASN A 213 -8.00 3.26 -24.55
N THR A 214 -6.93 2.63 -25.06
CA THR A 214 -7.05 1.68 -26.19
C THR A 214 -7.93 0.46 -25.85
N VAL A 215 -8.07 0.14 -24.56
CA VAL A 215 -8.94 -0.93 -24.06
C VAL A 215 -10.22 -0.38 -23.45
N VAL A 216 -10.12 0.69 -22.63
CA VAL A 216 -11.28 1.31 -21.96
C VAL A 216 -12.28 1.87 -22.97
N ASP A 217 -11.79 2.48 -24.06
CA ASP A 217 -12.60 3.03 -25.14
C ASP A 217 -13.63 4.06 -24.63
N ALA A 218 -13.17 4.93 -23.71
CA ALA A 218 -13.95 6.06 -23.22
C ALA A 218 -13.94 7.22 -24.23
N ALA A 219 -15.07 7.93 -24.35
CA ALA A 219 -15.18 9.08 -25.24
C ALA A 219 -14.25 10.24 -24.83
N ALA A 220 -14.05 10.43 -23.52
CA ALA A 220 -13.06 11.32 -22.93
C ALA A 220 -12.27 10.58 -21.85
N TYR A 221 -11.00 10.97 -21.67
CA TYR A 221 -10.18 10.45 -20.58
C TYR A 221 -9.14 11.49 -20.16
N PHE A 222 -8.69 11.40 -18.90
CA PHE A 222 -7.65 12.27 -18.36
C PHE A 222 -6.42 11.46 -17.99
N THR A 223 -5.27 11.96 -18.43
CA THR A 223 -3.96 11.41 -18.07
C THR A 223 -3.47 12.01 -16.75
N ALA A 224 -2.38 11.47 -16.20
CA ALA A 224 -1.74 12.05 -15.03
C ALA A 224 -1.31 13.52 -15.24
N GLN A 225 -0.99 13.90 -16.49
CA GLN A 225 -0.62 15.26 -16.87
C GLN A 225 -1.82 16.23 -16.88
N ASP A 226 -3.02 15.71 -17.16
CA ASP A 226 -4.25 16.50 -17.21
C ASP A 226 -4.85 16.76 -15.82
N ASP A 227 -4.33 16.09 -14.79
CA ASP A 227 -4.85 16.13 -13.41
C ASP A 227 -6.38 15.93 -13.36
N GLY A 228 -6.82 14.68 -13.53
CA GLY A 228 -8.24 14.34 -13.60
C GLY A 228 -9.09 14.80 -12.40
N LEU A 229 -8.50 15.06 -11.23
CA LEU A 229 -9.22 15.61 -10.07
C LEU A 229 -9.64 17.06 -10.27
N SER A 230 -8.90 17.81 -11.10
CA SER A 230 -9.17 19.21 -11.42
C SER A 230 -10.20 19.41 -12.55
N GLN A 231 -10.64 18.33 -13.17
CA GLN A 231 -11.51 18.34 -14.35
C GLN A 231 -12.99 18.11 -14.00
N ASP A 232 -13.89 18.48 -14.90
CA ASP A 232 -15.32 18.22 -14.78
C ASP A 232 -15.64 16.75 -15.13
N TRP A 233 -16.42 16.07 -14.29
CA TRP A 233 -16.82 14.68 -14.52
C TRP A 233 -18.30 14.59 -14.88
N TYR A 234 -18.63 13.76 -15.86
CA TYR A 234 -20.00 13.69 -16.38
C TYR A 234 -20.32 12.34 -17.02
N GLY A 235 -21.63 12.07 -17.16
CA GLY A 235 -22.15 10.92 -17.89
C GLY A 235 -21.80 9.60 -17.23
N ARG A 236 -21.43 8.60 -18.04
CA ARG A 236 -21.12 7.24 -17.59
C ARG A 236 -19.62 7.07 -17.38
N VAL A 237 -19.23 6.86 -16.13
CA VAL A 237 -17.83 6.86 -15.70
C VAL A 237 -17.32 5.43 -15.49
N TRP A 238 -16.22 5.09 -16.14
CA TRP A 238 -15.35 3.99 -15.69
C TRP A 238 -14.19 4.58 -14.89
N MET A 239 -13.87 4.03 -13.73
CA MET A 239 -12.77 4.54 -12.91
C MET A 239 -11.90 3.41 -12.36
N ASN A 240 -10.63 3.42 -12.71
CA ASN A 240 -9.60 2.59 -12.10
C ASN A 240 -8.48 3.52 -11.58
N PRO A 241 -8.67 4.15 -10.40
CA PRO A 241 -7.83 5.26 -9.97
C PRO A 241 -6.45 4.78 -9.52
N PRO A 242 -5.50 5.69 -9.25
CA PRO A 242 -4.31 5.36 -8.47
C PRO A 242 -4.71 4.83 -7.07
N TYR A 243 -4.24 3.65 -6.70
CA TYR A 243 -4.66 2.98 -5.45
C TYR A 243 -3.97 3.49 -4.19
N ALA A 244 -2.91 4.28 -4.34
CA ALA A 244 -2.19 4.85 -3.22
C ALA A 244 -2.98 6.01 -2.59
N GLN A 245 -2.91 6.12 -1.26
CA GLN A 245 -3.35 7.34 -0.59
C GLN A 245 -2.41 8.51 -0.93
N PRO A 246 -2.91 9.75 -1.03
CA PRO A 246 -4.31 10.16 -0.79
C PRO A 246 -5.23 10.01 -2.02
N LEU A 247 -4.67 9.65 -3.19
CA LEU A 247 -5.36 9.73 -4.47
C LEU A 247 -6.62 8.87 -4.53
N VAL A 248 -6.57 7.60 -4.08
CA VAL A 248 -7.76 6.75 -4.08
C VAL A 248 -8.93 7.39 -3.34
N SER A 249 -8.67 7.99 -2.18
CA SER A 249 -9.70 8.67 -1.38
C SER A 249 -10.26 9.90 -2.10
N GLN A 250 -9.39 10.72 -2.71
CA GLN A 250 -9.77 11.92 -3.45
C GLN A 250 -10.63 11.60 -4.69
N PHE A 251 -10.25 10.58 -5.46
CA PHE A 251 -11.02 10.12 -6.63
C PHE A 251 -12.39 9.57 -6.20
N CYS A 252 -12.46 8.80 -5.11
CA CYS A 252 -13.74 8.28 -4.59
C CYS A 252 -14.65 9.42 -4.09
N ALA A 253 -14.08 10.40 -3.38
CA ALA A 253 -14.82 11.56 -2.91
C ALA A 253 -15.39 12.37 -4.07
N LYS A 254 -14.58 12.68 -5.08
CA LYS A 254 -15.05 13.39 -6.27
C LYS A 254 -16.10 12.59 -7.04
N LEU A 255 -15.92 11.28 -7.26
CA LEU A 255 -16.94 10.46 -7.92
C LEU A 255 -18.30 10.56 -7.22
N ARG A 256 -18.27 10.45 -5.88
CA ARG A 256 -19.47 10.53 -5.06
C ARG A 256 -20.15 11.89 -5.20
N ASP A 257 -19.39 12.97 -5.07
CA ASP A 257 -19.93 14.32 -5.12
C ASP A 257 -20.53 14.64 -6.51
N GLU A 258 -19.90 14.16 -7.59
CA GLU A 258 -20.39 14.34 -8.98
C GLU A 258 -21.62 13.47 -9.29
N TYR A 259 -21.72 12.28 -8.68
CA TYR A 259 -22.91 11.44 -8.77
C TYR A 259 -24.09 12.02 -7.99
N ASP A 260 -23.85 12.48 -6.75
CA ASP A 260 -24.88 13.14 -5.93
C ASP A 260 -25.38 14.44 -6.57
N ALA A 261 -24.51 15.15 -7.31
CA ALA A 261 -24.88 16.32 -8.10
C ALA A 261 -25.67 15.98 -9.39
N GLY A 262 -25.71 14.70 -9.80
CA GLY A 262 -26.35 14.23 -11.02
C GLY A 262 -25.56 14.51 -12.30
N ASN A 263 -24.29 14.92 -12.19
CA ASN A 263 -23.40 15.10 -13.33
C ASN A 263 -22.98 13.74 -13.89
N VAL A 264 -22.61 12.82 -12.99
CA VAL A 264 -22.35 11.41 -13.31
C VAL A 264 -23.65 10.63 -13.15
N THR A 265 -24.10 9.97 -14.23
CA THR A 265 -25.37 9.24 -14.27
C THR A 265 -25.21 7.77 -13.87
N ASP A 266 -24.07 7.18 -14.23
CA ASP A 266 -23.68 5.82 -13.87
C ASP A 266 -22.17 5.81 -13.64
N ALA A 267 -21.71 5.02 -12.68
CA ALA A 267 -20.29 4.80 -12.50
C ALA A 267 -19.98 3.37 -12.12
N ILE A 268 -18.96 2.80 -12.74
CA ILE A 268 -18.33 1.56 -12.29
C ILE A 268 -16.88 1.88 -11.94
N MET A 269 -16.51 1.54 -10.71
CA MET A 269 -15.14 1.72 -10.22
C MET A 269 -14.52 0.41 -9.78
N LEU A 270 -13.23 0.24 -10.07
CA LEU A 270 -12.41 -0.87 -9.65
C LEU A 270 -11.37 -0.36 -8.64
N VAL A 271 -11.45 -0.84 -7.40
CA VAL A 271 -10.60 -0.40 -6.28
C VAL A 271 -10.23 -1.57 -5.37
N ASN A 272 -9.24 -1.36 -4.50
CA ASN A 272 -8.95 -2.32 -3.43
C ASN A 272 -10.17 -2.51 -2.51
N ASN A 273 -10.37 -3.73 -2.02
CA ASN A 273 -11.44 -4.07 -1.08
C ASN A 273 -11.14 -3.61 0.36
N ALA A 274 -10.91 -2.31 0.55
CA ALA A 274 -10.56 -1.70 1.83
C ALA A 274 -11.80 -1.38 2.66
N THR A 275 -12.61 -2.41 2.96
CA THR A 275 -13.97 -2.29 3.52
C THR A 275 -14.05 -1.51 4.82
N GLU A 276 -12.99 -1.47 5.61
CA GLU A 276 -12.89 -0.76 6.89
C GLU A 276 -12.60 0.74 6.73
N THR A 277 -12.17 1.18 5.55
CA THR A 277 -11.74 2.57 5.35
C THR A 277 -12.92 3.51 5.11
N ALA A 278 -12.81 4.75 5.62
CA ALA A 278 -13.86 5.76 5.50
C ALA A 278 -14.24 6.06 4.04
N TRP A 279 -13.27 6.12 3.13
CA TRP A 279 -13.54 6.36 1.71
C TRP A 279 -14.33 5.20 1.08
N PHE A 280 -14.04 3.96 1.47
CA PHE A 280 -14.76 2.79 0.96
C PHE A 280 -16.18 2.75 1.52
N GLN A 281 -16.35 3.00 2.83
CA GLN A 281 -17.67 3.09 3.48
C GLN A 281 -18.54 4.20 2.85
N ARG A 282 -17.94 5.36 2.54
CA ARG A 282 -18.64 6.47 1.89
C ARG A 282 -19.11 6.11 0.47
N ILE A 283 -18.27 5.46 -0.32
CA ILE A 283 -18.61 5.15 -1.71
C ILE A 283 -19.55 3.94 -1.81
N ILE A 284 -19.34 2.89 -1.00
CA ILE A 284 -20.23 1.73 -0.97
C ILE A 284 -21.62 2.12 -0.46
N GLY A 285 -21.73 3.06 0.48
CA GLY A 285 -23.01 3.56 0.98
C GLY A 285 -23.85 4.33 -0.07
N ALA A 286 -23.26 4.74 -1.19
CA ALA A 286 -24.00 5.28 -2.35
C ALA A 286 -24.15 4.30 -3.50
N ALA A 287 -23.46 3.15 -3.42
CA ALA A 287 -23.52 2.16 -4.46
C ALA A 287 -24.89 1.48 -4.49
N SER A 288 -25.28 1.00 -5.66
CA SER A 288 -26.47 0.15 -5.85
C SER A 288 -26.11 -1.32 -5.95
N ALA A 289 -24.86 -1.63 -6.33
CA ALA A 289 -24.34 -2.99 -6.35
C ALA A 289 -22.81 -3.05 -6.18
N VAL A 290 -22.32 -4.21 -5.77
CA VAL A 290 -20.90 -4.51 -5.63
C VAL A 290 -20.58 -5.93 -6.09
N CYS A 291 -19.40 -6.11 -6.67
CA CYS A 291 -18.82 -7.41 -7.01
C CYS A 291 -17.45 -7.57 -6.34
N PHE A 292 -17.25 -8.69 -5.66
CA PHE A 292 -15.95 -9.12 -5.13
C PHE A 292 -15.41 -10.27 -6.01
N PRO A 293 -14.38 -10.02 -6.85
CA PRO A 293 -13.85 -11.02 -7.77
C PRO A 293 -13.37 -12.31 -7.07
N LEU A 294 -13.54 -13.46 -7.73
CA LEU A 294 -13.17 -14.79 -7.23
C LEU A 294 -11.65 -14.96 -7.01
N ALA A 295 -10.85 -14.13 -7.67
CA ALA A 295 -9.40 -14.15 -7.58
C ALA A 295 -8.85 -12.73 -7.76
N ARG A 296 -7.59 -12.55 -7.38
CA ARG A 296 -6.88 -11.28 -7.58
C ARG A 296 -6.89 -10.91 -9.06
N VAL A 297 -7.37 -9.71 -9.36
CA VAL A 297 -7.44 -9.18 -10.74
C VAL A 297 -6.02 -9.09 -11.29
N LYS A 298 -5.74 -9.81 -12.38
CA LYS A 298 -4.43 -9.78 -13.03
C LYS A 298 -4.34 -8.53 -13.92
N PHE A 299 -4.03 -7.40 -13.30
CA PHE A 299 -3.70 -6.18 -14.03
C PHE A 299 -2.50 -6.42 -14.95
N TRP A 300 -2.48 -5.72 -16.08
CA TRP A 300 -1.38 -5.81 -17.03
C TRP A 300 -0.73 -4.45 -17.21
N ALA A 301 0.58 -4.46 -17.49
CA ALA A 301 1.37 -3.30 -17.88
C ALA A 301 2.47 -3.79 -18.85
N PRO A 302 2.79 -3.07 -19.93
CA PRO A 302 3.72 -3.49 -20.99
C PRO A 302 5.06 -4.03 -20.47
N ASP A 303 5.55 -3.47 -19.36
CA ASP A 303 6.90 -3.71 -18.85
C ASP A 303 6.93 -4.25 -17.40
N ARG A 304 5.79 -4.71 -16.84
CA ARG A 304 5.73 -5.12 -15.43
C ARG A 304 4.92 -6.38 -15.17
N VAL A 305 5.48 -7.21 -14.30
CA VAL A 305 4.79 -8.35 -13.68
C VAL A 305 4.77 -8.11 -12.18
N ALA A 306 3.63 -7.71 -11.62
CA ALA A 306 3.40 -7.78 -10.19
C ALA A 306 2.17 -8.62 -9.89
N ALA A 307 2.22 -9.37 -8.79
CA ALA A 307 1.05 -10.02 -8.23
C ALA A 307 0.33 -9.00 -7.33
N PRO A 308 -0.97 -8.70 -7.55
CA PRO A 308 -1.72 -7.82 -6.66
C PRO A 308 -1.68 -8.39 -5.24
N LEU A 309 -1.60 -7.54 -4.21
CA LEU A 309 -1.48 -7.99 -2.82
C LEU A 309 -2.80 -7.92 -2.05
N GLN A 310 -3.71 -7.08 -2.52
CA GLN A 310 -5.05 -6.89 -1.98
C GLN A 310 -6.12 -7.46 -2.91
N GLY A 311 -7.25 -7.84 -2.31
CA GLY A 311 -8.46 -8.13 -3.07
C GLY A 311 -9.00 -6.87 -3.73
N GLN A 312 -9.88 -7.05 -4.70
CA GLN A 312 -10.51 -5.93 -5.39
C GLN A 312 -12.01 -5.93 -5.11
N ALA A 313 -12.62 -4.76 -5.24
CA ALA A 313 -14.05 -4.58 -5.30
C ALA A 313 -14.37 -3.81 -6.58
N VAL A 314 -15.41 -4.26 -7.28
CA VAL A 314 -16.04 -3.49 -8.36
C VAL A 314 -17.31 -2.91 -7.77
N VAL A 315 -17.39 -1.59 -7.69
CA VAL A 315 -18.52 -0.89 -7.08
C VAL A 315 -19.30 -0.18 -8.20
N TYR A 316 -20.63 -0.27 -8.14
CA TYR A 316 -21.53 0.35 -9.13
C TYR A 316 -22.47 1.35 -8.48
N LEU A 317 -22.44 2.58 -8.99
CA LEU A 317 -23.38 3.65 -8.70
C LEU A 317 -24.27 3.81 -9.95
N GLY A 318 -25.58 3.69 -9.80
CA GLY A 318 -26.53 3.83 -10.89
C GLY A 318 -27.78 2.97 -10.70
N ASP A 319 -28.78 3.21 -11.53
CA ASP A 319 -30.14 2.71 -11.30
C ASP A 319 -30.38 1.27 -11.78
N ASN A 320 -29.36 0.60 -12.35
CA ASN A 320 -29.49 -0.75 -12.92
C ASN A 320 -28.61 -1.82 -12.25
N PRO A 321 -28.76 -2.05 -10.93
CA PRO A 321 -27.94 -3.06 -10.22
C PRO A 321 -28.19 -4.49 -10.73
N ALA A 322 -29.33 -4.75 -11.38
CA ALA A 322 -29.61 -6.05 -12.00
C ALA A 322 -28.73 -6.33 -13.22
N ALA A 323 -28.50 -5.33 -14.09
CA ALA A 323 -27.54 -5.46 -15.19
C ALA A 323 -26.13 -5.63 -14.64
N PHE A 324 -25.73 -4.83 -13.66
CA PHE A 324 -24.42 -4.98 -13.02
C PHE A 324 -24.18 -6.39 -12.51
N ILE A 325 -25.09 -6.93 -11.69
CA ILE A 325 -24.96 -8.30 -11.14
C ILE A 325 -24.88 -9.33 -12.27
N ARG A 326 -25.69 -9.20 -13.33
CA ARG A 326 -25.70 -10.15 -14.44
C ARG A 326 -24.35 -10.19 -15.17
N GLU A 327 -23.77 -9.03 -15.47
CA GLU A 327 -22.51 -8.96 -16.23
C GLU A 327 -21.29 -9.26 -15.35
N PHE A 328 -21.31 -8.85 -14.07
CA PHE A 328 -20.15 -9.02 -13.17
C PHE A 328 -20.12 -10.35 -12.40
N ALA A 329 -21.23 -11.11 -12.34
CA ALA A 329 -21.26 -12.43 -11.69
C ALA A 329 -20.29 -13.44 -12.32
N ALA A 330 -19.87 -13.23 -13.57
CA ALA A 330 -18.83 -14.03 -14.22
C ALA A 330 -17.44 -13.86 -13.56
N PHE A 331 -17.20 -12.75 -12.85
CA PHE A 331 -15.92 -12.44 -12.22
C PHE A 331 -15.90 -12.72 -10.72
N GLY A 332 -17.04 -12.72 -10.04
CA GLY A 332 -17.11 -12.63 -8.58
C GLY A 332 -18.48 -12.84 -7.97
N TRP A 333 -18.52 -12.93 -6.64
CA TRP A 333 -19.77 -12.82 -5.91
C TRP A 333 -20.27 -11.38 -5.98
N CYS A 334 -21.55 -11.20 -6.31
CA CYS A 334 -22.18 -9.90 -6.44
C CYS A 334 -23.35 -9.77 -5.48
N ALA A 335 -23.59 -8.55 -5.00
CA ALA A 335 -24.78 -8.22 -4.22
C ALA A 335 -25.30 -6.82 -4.57
N ARG A 336 -26.60 -6.64 -4.32
CA ARG A 336 -27.17 -5.30 -4.19
C ARG A 336 -26.72 -4.71 -2.87
N VAL A 337 -26.45 -3.42 -2.88
CA VAL A 337 -26.27 -2.64 -1.66
C VAL A 337 -27.64 -2.04 -1.33
N VAL A 338 -28.06 -2.16 -0.06
CA VAL A 338 -29.41 -1.81 0.42
C VAL A 338 -29.35 -0.75 1.49
#